data_AF-A0A392R9M4-F1
#
_entry.id   AF-A0A392R9M4-F1
#
_cell.length_a   1.000
_cell.length_b   1.000
_cell.length_c   1.000
_cell.angle_alpha   90.00
_cell.angle_beta   90.00
_cell.angle_gamma   90.00
#
_symmetry.space_group_name_H-M   'P 1'
#
loop_
_entity.id
_entity.type
_entity.pdbx_description
1 polymer ?
#
loop_
_entity_poly.entity_id
_entity_poly.type
_entity_poly.pdbx_seq_one_letter_code
_entity_poly.pdbx_strand_id
1 'polypeptide(L)' 'MRLNPEKCTFGIKAGKFLGFYLTERGIEANPDKCDAIIQMETPSSKEWDDHDTQQIHLTFCPTRSSI' A
#
# COMPACT_ATOMS: atom_id res chain seq x y z
N MET A 1 8.22 -10.94 28.28
CA MET A 1 8.25 -11.00 26.80
C MET A 1 9.70 -11.17 26.35
N ARG A 2 10.03 -12.11 25.47
CA ARG A 2 11.38 -12.30 24.89
C ARG A 2 11.32 -11.99 23.41
N LEU A 3 12.13 -11.06 22.93
CA LEU A 3 12.24 -10.70 21.51
C LEU A 3 13.45 -11.40 20.89
N ASN A 4 13.35 -11.73 19.60
CA ASN A 4 14.49 -12.23 18.84
C ASN A 4 15.31 -11.03 18.31
N PRO A 5 16.55 -10.82 18.79
CA PRO A 5 17.39 -9.71 18.35
C PRO A 5 17.67 -9.73 16.84
N GLU A 6 17.78 -10.92 16.23
CA GLU A 6 18.05 -11.07 14.81
C GLU A 6 16.90 -10.59 13.91
N LYS A 7 15.68 -10.53 14.46
CA LYS A 7 14.47 -10.12 13.73
C LYS A 7 13.94 -8.76 14.16
N CYS A 8 14.57 -8.11 15.14
CA CYS A 8 14.13 -6.81 15.60
C CYS A 8 15.01 -5.69 15.02
N THR A 9 14.40 -4.85 14.21
CA THR A 9 14.93 -3.54 13.83
C THR A 9 14.45 -2.49 14.82
N PHE A 10 15.38 -1.87 15.56
CA PHE A 10 15.09 -0.82 16.53
C PHE A 10 15.62 0.53 16.03
N GLY A 11 14.88 1.62 16.28
CA GLY A 11 15.37 2.99 16.04
C GLY A 11 15.46 3.44 14.58
N ILE A 12 14.79 2.76 13.65
CA ILE A 12 14.70 3.23 12.26
C ILE A 12 13.70 4.39 12.13
N LYS A 13 14.09 5.46 11.43
CA LYS A 13 13.19 6.58 11.10
C LYS A 13 12.21 6.21 9.98
N ALA A 14 12.71 5.49 8.98
CA ALA A 14 11.91 4.84 7.96
C ALA A 14 12.67 3.63 7.38
N GLY A 15 11.98 2.60 6.91
CA GLY A 15 12.62 1.46 6.27
C GLY A 15 11.70 0.26 6.01
N LYS A 16 12.14 -0.66 5.14
CA LYS A 16 11.38 -1.86 4.76
C LYS A 16 11.54 -2.95 5.82
N PHE A 17 10.45 -3.42 6.40
CA PHE A 17 10.41 -4.52 7.36
C PHE A 17 9.25 -5.46 7.07
N LEU A 18 9.51 -6.77 7.00
CA LEU A 18 8.51 -7.80 6.67
C LEU A 18 7.70 -7.51 5.38
N GLY A 19 8.30 -6.79 4.42
CA GLY A 19 7.65 -6.43 3.15
C GLY A 19 6.74 -5.19 3.22
N PHE A 20 6.72 -4.48 4.35
CA PHE A 20 6.04 -3.19 4.53
C PHE A 20 7.06 -2.07 4.67
N TYR A 21 6.66 -0.85 4.34
CA TYR A 21 7.47 0.33 4.59
C TYR A 21 7.04 0.95 5.92
N LEU A 22 7.96 1.05 6.87
CA LEU A 22 7.71 1.70 8.16
C LEU A 22 8.19 3.13 8.08
N THR A 23 7.45 4.06 8.65
CA THR A 23 7.85 5.46 8.87
C THR A 23 7.50 5.90 10.28
N GLU A 24 7.95 7.09 10.69
CA GLU A 24 7.59 7.69 11.98
C GLU A 24 6.07 7.85 12.17
N ARG A 25 5.30 7.87 11.08
CA ARG A 25 3.83 7.98 11.09
C ARG A 25 3.14 6.62 11.21
N GLY A 26 3.83 5.50 11.00
CA GLY A 26 3.28 4.15 11.08
C GLY A 26 3.72 3.22 9.94
N ILE A 27 2.87 2.25 9.62
CA ILE A 27 3.05 1.34 8.48
C ILE A 27 2.48 2.01 7.23
N GLU A 28 3.31 2.20 6.23
CA GLU A 28 2.94 2.72 4.91
C GLU A 28 2.73 1.59 3.90
N ALA A 29 1.92 1.89 2.88
CA ALA A 29 1.70 0.98 1.76
C ALA A 29 3.03 0.66 1.06
N ASN A 30 3.17 -0.58 0.61
CA ASN A 30 4.36 -0.97 -0.14
C ASN A 30 4.26 -0.40 -1.56
N PRO A 31 5.15 0.53 -1.96
CA PRO A 31 5.12 1.14 -3.29
C PRO A 31 5.18 0.08 -4.41
N ASP A 32 5.96 -0.99 -4.24
CA ASP A 32 6.07 -2.08 -5.20
C ASP A 32 4.69 -2.73 -5.50
N LYS A 33 3.84 -2.84 -4.48
CA LYS A 33 2.49 -3.41 -4.61
C LYS A 33 1.50 -2.40 -5.17
N CYS A 34 1.63 -1.13 -4.79
CA CYS A 34 0.81 -0.05 -5.32
C CYS A 34 1.05 0.12 -6.82
N ASP A 35 2.31 0.15 -7.25
CA ASP A 35 2.69 0.27 -8.65
C ASP A 35 2.16 -0.90 -9.48
N ALA A 36 2.22 -2.13 -8.96
CA ALA A 36 1.66 -3.30 -9.62
C ALA A 36 0.13 -3.22 -9.81
N ILE A 37 -0.59 -2.61 -8.86
CA ILE A 37 -2.05 -2.39 -8.98
C ILE A 37 -2.34 -1.28 -9.99
N ILE A 38 -1.56 -0.19 -9.97
CA ILE A 38 -1.73 0.94 -10.90
C ILE A 38 -1.43 0.51 -12.35
N GLN A 39 -0.43 -0.35 -12.54
CA GLN A 39 -0.04 -0.87 -13.85
C GLN A 39 -0.90 -2.06 -14.30
N MET A 40 -1.77 -2.59 -13.43
CA MET A 40 -2.68 -3.66 -13.80
C MET A 40 -3.69 -3.13 -14.80
N GLU A 41 -3.73 -3.72 -15.99
CA GLU A 41 -4.80 -3.44 -16.96
C GLU A 41 -6.15 -3.83 -16.35
N THR A 42 -7.16 -3.00 -16.59
CA THR A 42 -8.52 -3.29 -16.16
C THR A 42 -8.96 -4.64 -16.70
N PRO A 43 -9.44 -5.55 -15.84
CA PRO A 43 -9.86 -6.87 -16.29
C PRO A 43 -10.97 -6.71 -17.34
N SER A 44 -10.76 -7.27 -18.53
CA SER A 44 -11.69 -7.15 -19.68
C SER A 44 -13.00 -7.94 -19.52
N SER A 45 -13.21 -8.57 -18.36
CA SER A 45 -14.44 -9.29 -18.05
C SER A 45 -15.53 -8.32 -17.63
N LYS A 46 -16.70 -8.47 -18.25
CA LYS A 46 -17.88 -7.60 -18.14
C LYS A 46 -18.61 -7.72 -16.79
N GLU A 47 -17.91 -8.12 -15.74
CA GLU A 47 -18.49 -8.43 -14.42
C GLU A 47 -18.15 -7.36 -13.37
N TRP A 48 -17.34 -6.36 -13.72
CA TRP A 48 -17.12 -5.18 -12.91
C TRP A 48 -17.74 -3.99 -13.65
N ASP A 49 -18.94 -3.60 -13.22
CA ASP A 49 -19.60 -2.42 -13.74
C ASP A 49 -18.64 -1.22 -13.72
N ASP A 50 -18.65 -0.39 -14.77
CA ASP A 50 -17.73 0.75 -14.96
C ASP A 50 -17.68 1.70 -13.75
N HIS A 51 -18.71 1.70 -12.90
CA HIS A 51 -18.78 2.45 -11.65
C HIS A 51 -17.80 1.93 -10.57
N ASP A 52 -17.58 0.62 -10.48
CA ASP A 52 -16.68 0.01 -9.50
C ASP A 52 -15.20 0.24 -9.87
N THR A 53 -14.91 0.26 -11.17
CA THR A 53 -13.56 0.50 -11.70
C THR A 53 -13.08 1.94 -11.44
N GLN A 54 -13.98 2.92 -11.51
CA GLN A 54 -13.64 4.30 -11.14
C GLN A 54 -13.49 4.49 -9.63
N GLN A 55 -14.26 3.76 -8.81
CA GLN A 55 -14.14 3.80 -7.35
C GLN A 55 -12.81 3.22 -6.87
N ILE A 56 -12.30 2.13 -7.44
CA ILE A 56 -10.98 1.58 -7.06
C ILE A 56 -9.83 2.53 -7.43
N HIS A 57 -9.86 3.18 -8.59
CA HIS A 57 -8.82 4.15 -8.98
C HIS A 57 -8.83 5.41 -8.09
N LEU A 58 -10.01 5.87 -7.66
CA LEU A 58 -10.17 7.03 -6.77
C LEU A 58 -9.88 6.69 -5.29
N THR A 59 -10.08 5.44 -4.87
CA THR A 59 -9.85 5.02 -3.47
C THR A 59 -8.37 4.70 -3.19
N PHE A 60 -7.60 4.28 -4.19
CA PHE A 60 -6.17 3.95 -4.03
C PHE A 60 -5.20 5.13 -4.21
N CYS A 61 -5.66 6.30 -4.65
CA CYS A 61 -4.86 7.53 -4.64
C CYS A 61 -5.17 8.35 -3.37
N PRO A 62 -4.37 8.29 -2.28
CA PRO A 62 -4.61 9.07 -1.07
C PRO A 62 -4.09 10.51 -1.23
N THR A 63 -4.28 11.11 -2.40
CA THR A 63 -3.90 12.48 -2.67
C THR A 63 -4.94 13.10 -3.58
N ARG A 64 -6.16 13.28 -3.04
CA ARG A 64 -6.99 14.48 -3.18
C ARG A 64 -8.43 14.21 -2.73
N SER A 65 -8.63 14.09 -1.43
CA SER A 65 -9.85 14.59 -0.81
C SER A 65 -9.41 15.63 0.21
N SER A 66 -9.22 16.85 -0.29
CA SER A 66 -9.30 18.05 0.53
C SER A 66 -10.70 18.12 1.12
N ILE A 67 -10.79 18.34 2.43
CA ILE A 67 -11.87 18.97 3.22
C ILE A 67 -13.31 18.64 2.80
#